data_AF-A0A920FM27-F1
#
_entry.id   AF-A0A920FM27-F1
#
_cell.length_a   1.000
_cell.length_b   1.000
_cell.length_c   1.000
_cell.angle_alpha   90.00
_cell.angle_beta   90.00
_cell.angle_gamma   90.00
#
_symmetry.space_group_name_H-M   'P 1'
#
loop_
_entity.id
_entity.type
_entity.pdbx_description
1 polymer ?
#
loop_
_entity_poly.entity_id
_entity_poly.type
_entity_poly.pdbx_seq_one_letter_code
_entity_poly.pdbx_strand_id
1 'polypeptide(L)'
;MADNTTSDLGYKYVDPQDVTLKNLDTEMGGYYVSSVSGDTDESGKTASFTVRLRSEPTDNITIYVASSDTGEGTVSADNLSFTTTNWNADKTVTITGIADNLSDGDQSYAIRLLADNTTSDLGYKYVDPADVTLKNLDTEMGAGYYASRRSRETRMNPVRPPRSRSV
;
A
#
# COMPACT_ATOMS: atom_id res chain seq x y z
N MET A 1 -9.11 -44.13 -2.28
CA MET A 1 -9.43 -45.58 -2.47
C MET A 1 -9.43 -46.23 -1.10
N ALA A 2 -10.52 -46.94 -0.75
CA ALA A 2 -10.69 -47.58 0.54
C ALA A 2 -9.71 -48.75 0.77
N ASP A 3 -9.17 -48.84 1.99
CA ASP A 3 -8.30 -49.93 2.40
C ASP A 3 -9.11 -51.20 2.72
N ASN A 4 -8.71 -52.33 2.15
CA ASN A 4 -9.34 -53.63 2.34
C ASN A 4 -8.34 -54.73 2.75
N THR A 5 -7.11 -54.36 3.12
CA THR A 5 -6.08 -55.32 3.56
C THR A 5 -5.69 -55.16 5.03
N THR A 6 -6.10 -54.07 5.69
CA THR A 6 -5.85 -53.89 7.13
C THR A 6 -6.62 -54.89 8.01
N SER A 7 -5.96 -55.35 9.07
CA SER A 7 -6.54 -56.15 10.15
C SER A 7 -7.23 -55.31 11.23
N ASP A 8 -7.04 -53.99 11.19
CA ASP A 8 -7.75 -53.05 12.07
C ASP A 8 -9.15 -52.77 11.51
N LEU A 9 -10.16 -53.33 12.19
CA LEU A 9 -11.57 -53.24 11.80
C LEU A 9 -12.09 -51.78 11.73
N GLY A 10 -11.44 -50.83 12.41
CA GLY A 10 -11.81 -49.42 12.36
C GLY A 10 -11.42 -48.71 11.06
N TYR A 11 -10.49 -49.28 10.29
CA TYR A 11 -9.97 -48.69 9.05
C TYR A 11 -10.36 -49.47 7.80
N LYS A 12 -10.90 -50.69 7.97
CA LYS A 12 -11.38 -51.52 6.86
C LYS A 12 -12.60 -50.88 6.19
N TYR A 13 -12.54 -50.69 4.87
CA TYR A 13 -13.56 -50.02 4.05
C TYR A 13 -13.73 -48.51 4.29
N VAL A 14 -12.85 -47.89 5.07
CA VAL A 14 -12.82 -46.42 5.19
C VAL A 14 -12.06 -45.88 3.98
N ASP A 15 -12.74 -45.04 3.19
CA ASP A 15 -12.09 -44.24 2.15
C ASP A 15 -11.62 -42.92 2.79
N PRO A 16 -10.31 -42.68 2.96
CA PRO A 16 -9.84 -41.41 3.46
C PRO A 16 -10.18 -40.28 2.48
N GLN A 17 -10.36 -39.06 2.99
CA GLN A 17 -10.54 -37.90 2.13
C GLN A 17 -9.35 -37.75 1.18
N ASP A 18 -9.64 -37.63 -0.11
CA ASP A 18 -8.63 -37.36 -1.12
C ASP A 18 -7.98 -36.01 -0.86
N VAL A 19 -6.66 -36.03 -0.68
CA VAL A 19 -5.85 -34.81 -0.62
C VAL A 19 -5.44 -34.45 -2.04
N THR A 20 -6.01 -33.39 -2.59
CA THR A 20 -5.57 -32.84 -3.87
C THR A 20 -4.26 -32.07 -3.68
N LEU A 21 -3.17 -32.65 -4.18
CA LEU A 21 -1.90 -31.96 -4.36
C LEU A 21 -1.91 -31.31 -5.75
N LYS A 22 -1.78 -29.99 -5.83
CA LYS A 22 -1.48 -29.31 -7.10
C LYS A 22 0.03 -29.31 -7.30
N ASN A 23 0.49 -29.91 -8.38
CA ASN A 23 1.84 -29.62 -8.87
C ASN A 23 1.85 -28.15 -9.33
N LEU A 24 2.60 -27.30 -8.62
CA LEU A 24 2.91 -25.95 -9.09
C LEU A 24 4.00 -26.13 -10.14
N ASP A 25 3.64 -25.97 -11.40
CA ASP A 25 4.59 -25.94 -12.50
C ASP A 25 5.65 -24.86 -12.22
N THR A 26 6.87 -25.29 -11.92
CA THR A 26 8.02 -24.43 -11.59
C THR A 26 8.75 -23.94 -12.83
N GLU A 27 8.29 -24.29 -14.04
CA GLU A 27 8.92 -23.89 -15.30
C GLU A 27 8.59 -22.43 -15.66
N MET A 28 7.56 -21.84 -15.03
CA MET A 28 7.22 -20.42 -15.17
C MET A 28 7.55 -19.68 -13.86
N GLY A 29 8.41 -18.67 -13.96
CA GLY A 29 8.74 -17.79 -12.85
C GLY A 29 7.54 -16.95 -12.41
N GLY A 30 7.66 -16.32 -11.25
CA GLY A 30 6.67 -15.34 -10.81
C GLY A 30 6.96 -14.78 -9.43
N TYR A 31 6.05 -13.95 -8.94
CA TYR A 31 6.29 -13.11 -7.77
C TYR A 31 5.27 -13.39 -6.67
N TYR A 32 5.74 -13.33 -5.42
CA TYR A 32 4.87 -13.11 -4.27
C TYR A 32 5.00 -11.65 -3.87
N VAL A 33 3.89 -10.92 -3.90
CA VAL A 33 3.79 -9.54 -3.41
C VAL A 33 2.83 -9.58 -2.24
N SER A 34 3.25 -9.12 -1.06
CA SER A 34 2.39 -9.08 0.11
C SER A 34 1.43 -7.90 0.07
N SER A 35 0.36 -7.97 0.86
CA SER A 35 -0.49 -6.81 1.09
C SER A 35 0.31 -5.70 1.73
N VAL A 36 0.04 -4.46 1.33
CA VAL A 36 0.58 -3.28 2.01
C VAL A 36 0.12 -3.25 3.47
N SER A 37 0.99 -2.83 4.38
CA SER A 37 0.73 -2.76 5.82
C SER A 37 -0.39 -1.79 6.20
N GLY A 38 -0.82 -0.93 5.27
CA GLY A 38 -1.89 0.05 5.44
C GLY A 38 -1.67 1.26 4.52
N ASP A 39 -2.48 2.30 4.72
CA ASP A 39 -2.38 3.58 4.00
C ASP A 39 -1.29 4.49 4.60
N THR A 40 -0.73 5.36 3.76
CA THR A 40 0.14 6.49 4.17
C THR A 40 -0.72 7.70 4.56
N ASP A 41 -0.10 8.75 5.07
CA ASP A 41 -0.77 10.02 5.31
C ASP A 41 0.21 11.21 5.11
N GLU A 42 -0.35 12.41 4.99
CA GLU A 42 0.40 13.66 4.78
C GLU A 42 1.26 14.06 5.98
N SER A 43 1.12 13.40 7.14
CA SER A 43 2.06 13.57 8.26
C SER A 43 3.42 12.89 8.02
N GLY A 44 3.55 12.18 6.89
CA GLY A 44 4.73 11.39 6.53
C GLY A 44 4.66 9.96 7.06
N LYS A 45 3.47 9.47 7.42
CA LYS A 45 3.29 8.08 7.82
C LYS A 45 3.73 7.14 6.71
N THR A 46 4.41 6.08 7.13
CA THR A 46 4.95 5.08 6.22
C THR A 46 4.05 3.85 6.15
N ALA A 47 4.10 3.19 4.99
CA ALA A 47 3.55 1.87 4.75
C ALA A 47 4.64 0.97 4.17
N SER A 48 4.46 -0.33 4.23
CA SER A 48 5.43 -1.26 3.64
C SER A 48 4.76 -2.50 3.08
N PHE A 49 5.39 -3.10 2.07
CA PHE A 49 5.08 -4.42 1.56
C PHE A 49 6.38 -5.15 1.24
N THR A 50 6.26 -6.45 0.93
CA THR A 50 7.38 -7.31 0.60
C THR A 50 7.19 -7.96 -0.75
N VAL A 51 8.30 -8.21 -1.44
CA VAL A 51 8.36 -8.94 -2.70
C VAL A 51 9.39 -10.06 -2.58
N ARG A 52 9.07 -11.24 -3.11
CA ARG A 52 10.02 -12.34 -3.31
C ARG A 52 9.69 -13.15 -4.57
N LEU A 53 10.65 -13.91 -5.07
CA LEU A 53 10.45 -14.78 -6.23
C LEU A 53 9.78 -16.11 -5.82
N ARG A 54 9.02 -16.70 -6.74
CA ARG A 54 8.29 -17.98 -6.54
C ARG A 54 9.17 -19.21 -6.76
N SER A 55 10.20 -19.08 -7.58
CA SER A 55 11.18 -20.11 -7.93
C SER A 55 12.58 -19.51 -8.04
N GLU A 56 13.61 -20.34 -7.90
CA GLU A 56 14.99 -19.95 -8.12
C GLU A 56 15.19 -19.51 -9.57
N PRO A 57 15.71 -18.30 -9.82
CA PRO A 57 16.01 -17.86 -11.17
C PRO A 57 17.37 -18.41 -11.61
N THR A 58 17.55 -18.50 -12.92
CA THR A 58 18.77 -18.90 -13.62
C THR A 58 19.69 -17.72 -13.94
N ASP A 59 19.16 -16.50 -13.86
CA ASP A 59 19.87 -15.22 -14.00
C ASP A 59 19.34 -14.23 -12.95
N ASN A 60 20.07 -13.15 -12.70
CA ASN A 60 19.58 -12.13 -11.77
C ASN A 60 18.30 -11.47 -12.31
N ILE A 61 17.37 -11.18 -11.41
CA ILE A 61 16.10 -10.52 -11.72
C ILE A 61 16.09 -9.15 -11.05
N THR A 62 15.79 -8.11 -11.82
CA THR A 62 15.62 -6.73 -11.33
C THR A 62 14.18 -6.28 -11.53
N ILE A 63 13.46 -6.06 -10.43
CA ILE A 63 12.12 -5.49 -10.44
C ILE A 63 12.26 -3.99 -10.23
N TYR A 64 11.82 -3.17 -11.19
CA TYR A 64 11.79 -1.71 -11.01
C TYR A 64 10.54 -1.30 -10.24
N VAL A 65 10.70 -0.32 -9.35
CA VAL A 65 9.68 0.15 -8.42
C VAL A 65 9.47 1.64 -8.64
N ALA A 66 8.24 2.05 -8.90
CA ALA A 66 7.91 3.46 -9.10
C ALA A 66 6.55 3.81 -8.48
N SER A 67 6.44 4.99 -7.88
CA SER A 67 5.12 5.52 -7.52
C SER A 67 4.39 6.00 -8.78
N SER A 68 3.07 5.77 -8.84
CA SER A 68 2.22 6.36 -9.87
C SER A 68 2.01 7.86 -9.68
N ASP A 69 2.12 8.32 -8.44
CA ASP A 69 2.02 9.72 -8.05
C ASP A 69 3.00 10.02 -6.93
N THR A 70 4.09 10.71 -7.25
CA THR A 70 5.09 11.11 -6.27
C THR A 70 4.66 12.30 -5.41
N GLY A 71 3.55 12.97 -5.75
CA GLY A 71 2.90 13.96 -4.90
C GLY A 71 2.19 13.33 -3.70
N GLU A 72 1.75 12.07 -3.83
CA GLU A 72 1.05 11.33 -2.76
C GLU A 72 1.97 10.41 -1.96
N GLY A 73 2.94 9.79 -2.63
CA GLY A 73 3.81 8.84 -1.96
C GLY A 73 5.10 8.56 -2.72
N THR A 74 6.18 8.36 -1.96
CA THR A 74 7.50 8.03 -2.50
C THR A 74 8.00 6.70 -1.95
N VAL A 75 8.80 5.99 -2.75
CA VAL A 75 9.35 4.67 -2.40
C VAL A 75 10.80 4.78 -1.93
N SER A 76 11.20 3.92 -0.99
CA SER A 76 12.57 3.90 -0.44
C SER A 76 13.63 3.38 -1.40
N ALA A 77 13.23 2.65 -2.44
CA ALA A 77 14.10 2.10 -3.47
C ALA A 77 13.39 2.12 -4.82
N ASP A 78 14.14 2.40 -5.89
CA ASP A 78 13.67 2.42 -7.28
C ASP A 78 13.76 1.04 -7.95
N ASN A 79 14.40 0.06 -7.29
CA ASN A 79 14.49 -1.32 -7.78
C ASN A 79 14.74 -2.34 -6.66
N LEU A 80 14.40 -3.60 -6.93
CA LEU A 80 14.68 -4.78 -6.13
C LEU A 80 15.46 -5.80 -6.96
N SER A 81 16.67 -6.14 -6.54
CA SER A 81 17.53 -7.11 -7.25
C SER A 81 17.57 -8.46 -6.55
N PHE A 82 17.14 -9.52 -7.23
CA PHE A 82 17.18 -10.91 -6.76
C PHE A 82 18.27 -11.68 -7.52
N THR A 83 19.00 -12.52 -6.80
CA THR A 83 20.03 -13.41 -7.33
C THR A 83 19.64 -14.86 -7.11
N THR A 84 20.36 -15.78 -7.76
CA THR A 84 20.20 -17.23 -7.56
C THR A 84 20.39 -17.68 -6.10
N THR A 85 21.02 -16.87 -5.26
CA THR A 85 21.30 -17.18 -3.84
C THR A 85 20.35 -16.50 -2.85
N ASN A 86 19.60 -15.47 -3.26
CA ASN A 86 18.73 -14.70 -2.37
C ASN A 86 17.29 -14.54 -2.88
N TRP A 87 16.93 -15.23 -3.98
CA TRP A 87 15.62 -15.12 -4.66
C TRP A 87 14.42 -15.34 -3.74
N ASN A 88 14.57 -16.20 -2.73
CA ASN A 88 13.51 -16.58 -1.80
C ASN A 88 13.42 -15.67 -0.57
N ALA A 89 14.35 -14.72 -0.41
CA ALA A 89 14.33 -13.77 0.69
C ALA A 89 13.33 -12.64 0.37
N ASP A 90 12.50 -12.28 1.35
CA ASP A 90 11.63 -11.12 1.25
C ASP A 90 12.44 -9.83 1.15
N LYS A 91 12.14 -9.03 0.12
CA LYS A 91 12.65 -7.66 0.00
C LYS A 91 11.54 -6.68 0.32
N THR A 92 11.79 -5.83 1.30
CA THR A 92 10.83 -4.82 1.76
C THR A 92 10.93 -3.56 0.93
N VAL A 93 9.79 -3.05 0.48
CA VAL A 93 9.63 -1.69 -0.05
C VAL A 93 8.91 -0.87 1.00
N THR A 94 9.51 0.25 1.40
CA THR A 94 8.86 1.23 2.28
C THR A 94 8.34 2.38 1.44
N ILE A 95 7.08 2.76 1.66
CA ILE A 95 6.43 3.92 1.08
C ILE A 95 6.31 4.99 2.16
N THR A 96 6.59 6.23 1.82
CA THR A 96 6.39 7.40 2.68
C THR A 96 5.36 8.31 2.04
N GLY A 97 4.30 8.63 2.79
CA GLY A 97 3.31 9.62 2.37
C GLY A 97 3.92 11.00 2.22
N ILE A 98 3.43 11.75 1.25
CA ILE A 98 3.87 13.13 0.99
C ILE A 98 2.71 14.06 1.30
N ALA A 99 3.01 15.17 1.97
CA ALA A 99 2.05 16.24 2.18
C ALA A 99 1.97 17.11 0.93
N ASP A 100 0.77 17.39 0.48
CA ASP A 100 0.49 18.60 -0.27
C ASP A 100 -0.38 19.51 0.60
N ASN A 101 -0.25 20.83 0.51
CA ASN A 101 -0.85 21.73 1.50
C ASN A 101 -2.34 22.03 1.15
N LEU A 102 -3.07 21.07 0.60
CA LEU A 102 -4.44 21.20 0.12
C LEU A 102 -5.34 20.15 0.77
N SER A 103 -6.43 20.58 1.40
CA SER A 103 -7.47 19.64 1.81
C SER A 103 -8.29 19.25 0.58
N ASP A 104 -7.93 18.13 -0.04
CA ASP A 104 -8.61 17.56 -1.21
C ASP A 104 -9.14 16.13 -0.98
N GLY A 105 -8.97 15.60 0.23
CA GLY A 105 -9.44 14.28 0.67
C GLY A 105 -8.46 13.15 0.37
N ASP A 106 -8.79 11.93 0.79
CA ASP A 106 -7.87 10.79 0.59
C ASP A 106 -7.60 10.52 -0.90
N GLN A 107 -6.33 10.63 -1.31
CA GLN A 107 -5.90 10.35 -2.67
C GLN A 107 -5.43 8.91 -2.82
N SER A 108 -5.89 8.23 -3.86
CA SER A 108 -5.48 6.85 -4.17
C SER A 108 -4.34 6.83 -5.19
N TYR A 109 -3.32 6.03 -4.92
CA TYR A 109 -2.19 5.85 -5.82
C TYR A 109 -1.71 4.39 -5.82
N ALA A 110 -0.77 4.08 -6.69
CA ALA A 110 -0.19 2.74 -6.83
C ALA A 110 1.33 2.79 -6.82
N ILE A 111 1.95 1.78 -6.21
CA ILE A 111 3.35 1.45 -6.45
C ILE A 111 3.39 0.42 -7.57
N ARG A 112 3.93 0.86 -8.71
CA ARG A 112 4.10 0.05 -9.91
C ARG A 112 5.36 -0.79 -9.79
N LEU A 113 5.21 -2.09 -10.03
CA LEU A 113 6.30 -3.04 -10.11
C LEU A 113 6.44 -3.48 -11.56
N LEU A 114 7.57 -3.16 -12.19
CA LEU A 114 7.74 -3.43 -13.62
C LEU A 114 8.50 -4.74 -13.85
N ALA A 115 8.07 -5.47 -14.88
CA ALA A 115 8.74 -6.66 -15.37
C ALA A 115 10.23 -6.43 -15.70
N ASP A 116 11.06 -7.43 -15.42
CA ASP A 116 12.45 -7.45 -15.90
C ASP A 116 12.47 -7.87 -17.37
N ASN A 117 12.78 -6.92 -18.25
CA ASN A 117 12.85 -7.15 -19.70
C ASN A 117 14.27 -7.41 -20.19
N THR A 118 15.24 -7.41 -19.28
CA THR A 118 16.68 -7.50 -19.57
C THR A 118 17.29 -8.83 -19.15
N THR A 119 16.69 -9.52 -18.17
CA THR A 119 17.12 -10.85 -17.73
C THR A 119 17.17 -11.86 -18.89
N SER A 120 18.13 -12.78 -18.79
CA SER A 120 18.21 -13.95 -19.68
C SER A 120 17.33 -15.12 -19.20
N ASP A 121 16.79 -15.06 -17.99
CA ASP A 121 15.87 -16.05 -17.46
C ASP A 121 14.48 -15.93 -18.13
N LEU A 122 14.15 -16.87 -19.02
CA LEU A 122 12.89 -16.87 -19.75
C LEU A 122 11.65 -17.11 -18.88
N GLY A 123 11.82 -17.69 -17.69
CA GLY A 123 10.75 -17.87 -16.72
C GLY A 123 10.31 -16.56 -16.06
N TYR A 124 11.20 -15.57 -15.99
CA TYR A 124 10.92 -14.24 -15.41
C TYR A 124 10.86 -13.12 -16.43
N LYS A 125 11.42 -13.31 -17.61
CA LYS A 125 11.44 -12.29 -18.67
C LYS A 125 10.03 -11.89 -19.07
N TYR A 126 9.74 -10.59 -19.05
CA TYR A 126 8.41 -10.03 -19.33
C TYR A 126 7.29 -10.46 -18.38
N VAL A 127 7.61 -11.12 -17.26
CA VAL A 127 6.60 -11.45 -16.25
C VAL A 127 6.38 -10.22 -15.38
N ASP A 128 5.13 -9.74 -15.36
CA ASP A 128 4.75 -8.52 -14.65
C ASP A 128 4.32 -8.85 -13.20
N PRO A 129 5.01 -8.31 -12.18
CA PRO A 129 4.55 -8.43 -10.80
C PRO A 129 3.24 -7.66 -10.57
N ALA A 130 2.48 -8.04 -9.55
CA ALA A 130 1.27 -7.30 -9.19
C ALA A 130 1.61 -5.96 -8.54
N ASP A 131 1.04 -4.87 -9.07
CA ASP A 131 1.11 -3.55 -8.46
C ASP A 131 0.44 -3.51 -7.07
N VAL A 132 0.92 -2.61 -6.23
CA VAL A 132 0.38 -2.38 -4.88
C VAL A 132 -0.40 -1.09 -4.87
N THR A 133 -1.64 -1.12 -4.40
CA THR A 133 -2.51 0.06 -4.30
C THR A 133 -2.72 0.45 -2.83
N LEU A 134 -2.75 1.76 -2.58
CA LEU A 134 -2.94 2.34 -1.25
C LEU A 134 -3.44 3.79 -1.38
N LYS A 135 -3.78 4.40 -0.25
CA LYS A 135 -4.12 5.82 -0.17
C LYS A 135 -3.10 6.62 0.61
N ASN A 136 -3.06 7.90 0.30
CA ASN A 136 -2.51 8.94 1.16
C ASN A 136 -3.71 9.61 1.85
N LEU A 137 -3.79 9.53 3.17
CA LEU A 137 -4.92 10.07 3.93
C LEU A 137 -4.74 11.57 4.17
N ASP A 138 -5.82 12.33 3.92
CA ASP A 138 -5.88 13.78 4.17
C ASP A 138 -5.89 14.03 5.68
N THR A 139 -4.88 14.76 6.15
CA THR A 139 -4.71 15.17 7.54
C THR A 139 -4.85 16.68 7.72
N GLU A 140 -4.97 17.45 6.63
CA GLU A 140 -5.29 18.85 6.74
C GLU A 140 -6.70 19.02 7.31
N MET A 141 -6.77 19.63 8.49
CA MET A 141 -8.05 20.14 8.98
C MET A 141 -8.54 21.20 8.00
N GLY A 142 -9.48 20.80 7.12
CA GLY A 142 -10.08 21.66 6.11
C GLY A 142 -10.32 23.06 6.69
N ALA A 143 -9.77 24.08 6.03
CA ALA A 143 -9.72 25.45 6.49
C ALA A 143 -11.11 25.97 6.93
N GLY A 144 -11.44 25.73 8.19
CA GLY A 144 -12.78 25.86 8.74
C GLY A 144 -12.72 26.31 10.18
N TYR A 145 -12.67 27.64 10.32
CA TYR A 145 -13.04 28.41 11.52
C TYR A 145 -12.03 28.54 12.68
N TYR A 146 -11.03 29.41 12.47
CA TYR A 146 -10.66 30.40 13.51
C TYR A 146 -11.00 31.82 13.04
N ALA A 147 -12.22 32.03 12.58
CA ALA A 147 -12.78 33.38 12.59
C ALA A 147 -13.14 33.71 14.06
N SER A 148 -12.16 34.19 14.83
CA SER A 148 -12.45 34.90 16.06
C SER A 148 -13.37 36.07 15.69
N ARG A 149 -14.67 35.92 15.88
CA ARG A 149 -15.58 37.05 15.95
C ARG A 149 -15.14 37.86 17.17
N ARG A 150 -14.17 38.76 16.98
CA ARG A 150 -14.11 39.96 17.80
C ARG A 150 -15.35 40.74 17.46
N SER A 151 -16.41 40.53 18.24
CA SER A 151 -17.54 41.43 18.32
C SER A 151 -16.97 42.83 18.54
N ARG A 152 -16.90 43.64 17.48
CA ARG A 152 -16.72 45.09 17.63
C ARG A 152 -18.03 45.61 18.19
N GLU A 153 -18.18 45.51 19.51
CA GLU A 153 -19.18 46.29 20.22
C GLU A 153 -18.64 47.71 20.34
N THR A 154 -18.82 48.48 19.26
CA THR A 154 -18.68 49.93 19.34
C THR A 154 -19.77 50.41 20.29
N ARG A 155 -19.40 50.73 21.53
CA ARG A 155 -20.29 51.43 22.46
C ARG A 155 -20.67 52.77 21.85
N MET A 156 -21.84 52.82 21.22
CA MET A 156 -22.52 54.06 20.88
C MET A 156 -22.98 54.70 22.20
N ASN A 157 -22.22 55.69 22.67
CA ASN A 157 -22.67 56.55 23.76
C ASN A 157 -23.92 57.32 23.29
N PRO A 158 -25.05 57.30 24.02
CA PRO A 158 -26.21 58.10 23.64
C PRO A 158 -25.90 59.59 23.80
N VAL A 159 -26.04 60.32 22.70
CA VAL A 159 -26.02 61.80 22.68
C VAL A 159 -27.17 62.30 23.54
N ARG A 160 -26.83 63.05 24.60
CA ARG A 160 -27.82 63.68 25.49
C ARG A 160 -28.50 64.83 24.73
N PRO A 161 -29.84 64.90 24.67
CA PRO A 161 -30.51 66.03 24.02
C PRO A 161 -30.35 67.32 24.85
N PRO A 162 -30.34 68.51 24.20
CA PRO A 162 -30.18 69.78 24.89
C PRO A 162 -31.40 70.07 25.77
N ARG A 163 -31.17 70.45 27.03
CA ARG A 163 -32.23 71.03 27.86
C ARG A 163 -32.49 72.46 27.41
N SER A 164 -33.61 72.66 26.72
CA SER A 164 -34.25 73.96 26.58
C SER A 164 -35.15 74.22 27.80
N ARG A 165 -34.93 75.31 28.54
CA ARG A 165 -35.94 76.36 28.77
C ARG A 165 -35.47 77.43 29.74
N SER A 166 -35.61 78.67 29.28
CA SER A 166 -35.73 79.92 30.00
C SER A 166 -36.89 79.90 31.01
N VAL A 167 -36.70 80.52 32.18
CA VAL A 167 -37.33 81.79 32.63
C VAL A 167 -36.33 82.47 33.56
#